data_AF-A0A954XIE1-F1
#
_entry.id   AF-A0A954XIE1-F1
#
_cell.length_a   1.000
_cell.length_b   1.000
_cell.length_c   1.000
_cell.angle_alpha   90.00
_cell.angle_beta   90.00
_cell.angle_gamma   90.00
#
_symmetry.space_group_name_H-M   'P 1'
#
loop_
_entity.id
_entity.type
_entity.pdbx_description
1 polymer ?
#
loop_
_entity_poly.entity_id
_entity_poly.type
_entity_poly.pdbx_seq_one_letter_code
_entity_poly.pdbx_strand_id
1 'polypeptide(L)'
;EIGAQLIAEGTAAAPIIFTSLNNDQYGAGGSFDTDGGRGGVPLPGNWAGIYGGGFSTISLDHTLISYAGGETDLGGVPASFNAVETHQGKLRIANSILELNDAGTSGGGGNRDGHLPNGPAVIFVRGSQPILVNNVIRNNDNGGQNTLAAVSINANAMNADLVLDYGRSRGELAAFGQYVSNQGPLIRQNKLGGNEINGLQVRGGTLSTDSVWDDTDIVHVRVDDQIYVPDLHTFGGLRLESKPNESLVVKLSGDAGFVSTGRPLDIDDRVGGMLHVVGTPGFPVIFTSLADDSAGAGFDPQGLPQMDTNGNGASVGSAGDWNGLLIDQYSHDRNVDIITELESPQAVAPGPNATAGSAQTLGTLATSEKTGDESLRLGFAVEGVINSPNDLDVYQFFAKGGTEVWIDIDRTSHALDTVVELIDVNGNILAQSDDSFTETSGATNLFVDINTYPMTNRVNVLQKSDYYQQNLVSGTPKDHFSTNVRDAGMRVVLHGSSTTTNKYFVRVR
;
A
#
# COMPACT_ATOMS: atom_id res chain seq x y z
N GLU A 1 15.50 14.40 -11.86
CA GLU A 1 15.88 14.40 -13.29
C GLU A 1 14.68 13.91 -14.10
N ILE A 2 14.57 14.29 -15.38
CA ILE A 2 13.49 13.83 -16.27
C ILE A 2 14.07 12.72 -17.16
N GLY A 3 13.47 11.52 -17.13
CA GLY A 3 13.85 10.43 -18.01
C GLY A 3 13.04 10.40 -19.32
N ALA A 4 13.25 9.35 -20.11
CA ALA A 4 12.50 9.12 -21.35
C ALA A 4 11.01 8.84 -21.08
N GLN A 5 10.14 9.13 -22.05
CA GLN A 5 8.71 8.90 -21.94
C GLN A 5 8.21 8.00 -23.08
N LEU A 6 7.42 6.98 -22.73
CA LEU A 6 6.63 6.17 -23.67
C LEU A 6 5.16 6.37 -23.37
N ILE A 7 4.39 6.84 -24.37
CA ILE A 7 2.95 7.04 -24.27
C ILE A 7 2.26 6.20 -25.34
N ALA A 8 1.62 5.11 -24.92
CA ALA A 8 0.78 4.26 -25.75
C ALA A 8 -0.64 4.18 -25.16
N GLU A 9 -1.42 5.23 -25.43
CA GLU A 9 -2.78 5.37 -24.91
C GLU A 9 -3.80 5.34 -26.07
N GLY A 10 -4.40 4.18 -26.31
CA GLY A 10 -5.44 3.92 -27.29
C GLY A 10 -6.85 4.21 -26.77
N THR A 11 -7.84 3.53 -27.35
CA THR A 11 -9.23 3.52 -26.87
C THR A 11 -9.79 2.09 -26.96
N ALA A 12 -10.91 1.81 -26.28
CA ALA A 12 -11.56 0.50 -26.38
C ALA A 12 -11.89 0.09 -27.84
N ALA A 13 -12.23 1.05 -28.71
CA ALA A 13 -12.53 0.77 -30.11
C ALA A 13 -11.29 0.70 -31.02
N ALA A 14 -10.16 1.26 -30.56
CA ALA A 14 -8.91 1.32 -31.30
C ALA A 14 -7.74 1.18 -30.32
N PRO A 15 -7.48 -0.05 -29.82
CA PRO A 15 -6.37 -0.30 -28.92
C PRO A 15 -5.03 -0.20 -29.66
N ILE A 16 -3.95 0.02 -28.92
CA ILE A 16 -2.58 -0.07 -29.45
C ILE A 16 -2.07 -1.49 -29.24
N ILE A 17 -1.54 -2.11 -30.28
CA ILE A 17 -1.19 -3.53 -30.27
C ILE A 17 0.34 -3.67 -30.41
N PHE A 18 0.96 -4.29 -29.42
CA PHE A 18 2.35 -4.74 -29.42
C PHE A 18 2.34 -6.27 -29.50
N THR A 19 2.84 -6.81 -30.60
CA THR A 19 2.80 -8.26 -30.86
C THR A 19 4.03 -8.69 -31.66
N SER A 20 4.27 -10.01 -31.70
CA SER A 20 5.25 -10.63 -32.60
C SER A 20 5.03 -10.24 -34.07
N LEU A 21 6.14 -10.10 -34.80
CA LEU A 21 6.16 -9.94 -36.25
C LEU A 21 5.44 -11.10 -36.99
N ASN A 22 5.43 -12.29 -36.38
CA ASN A 22 4.79 -13.49 -36.92
C ASN A 22 3.27 -13.54 -36.65
N ASN A 23 2.68 -12.51 -36.02
CA ASN A 23 1.28 -12.52 -35.67
C ASN A 23 0.40 -11.88 -36.77
N ASP A 24 -0.03 -12.71 -37.71
CA ASP A 24 -0.90 -12.34 -38.82
C ASP A 24 -2.34 -11.95 -38.41
N GLN A 25 -2.71 -12.01 -37.12
CA GLN A 25 -4.02 -11.54 -36.66
C GLN A 25 -4.15 -10.02 -36.73
N TYR A 26 -3.03 -9.30 -36.67
CA TYR A 26 -2.99 -7.84 -36.62
C TYR A 26 -2.15 -7.28 -37.75
N GLY A 27 -2.65 -6.22 -38.39
CA GLY A 27 -2.06 -5.64 -39.58
C GLY A 27 -2.59 -4.25 -39.86
N ALA A 28 -1.97 -3.55 -40.81
CA ALA A 28 -2.35 -2.19 -41.20
C ALA A 28 -2.31 -2.02 -42.72
N GLY A 29 -3.17 -1.14 -43.26
CA GLY A 29 -3.19 -0.84 -44.70
C GLY A 29 -3.57 -2.02 -45.60
N GLY A 30 -4.19 -3.07 -45.05
CA GLY A 30 -4.58 -4.28 -45.77
C GLY A 30 -3.53 -5.39 -45.79
N SER A 31 -2.34 -5.17 -45.21
CA SER A 31 -1.33 -6.21 -45.00
C SER A 31 -1.36 -6.69 -43.56
N PHE A 32 -1.43 -8.00 -43.38
CA PHE A 32 -1.42 -8.69 -42.08
C PHE A 32 -0.19 -9.59 -41.94
N ASP A 33 0.25 -10.17 -43.05
CA ASP A 33 1.56 -10.78 -43.21
C ASP A 33 2.61 -9.66 -43.35
N THR A 34 3.39 -9.43 -42.29
CA THR A 34 4.37 -8.32 -42.22
C THR A 34 5.82 -8.77 -42.38
N ASP A 35 6.09 -10.07 -42.30
CA ASP A 35 7.39 -10.71 -42.53
C ASP A 35 7.50 -11.41 -43.90
N GLY A 36 6.40 -11.52 -44.65
CA GLY A 36 6.32 -12.27 -45.90
C GLY A 36 6.22 -13.79 -45.69
N GLY A 37 6.03 -14.23 -44.45
CA GLY A 37 6.00 -15.62 -44.01
C GLY A 37 4.57 -16.08 -43.75
N ARG A 38 3.81 -16.36 -44.81
CA ARG A 38 2.42 -16.85 -44.67
C ARG A 38 2.29 -17.98 -43.65
N GLY A 39 1.58 -17.71 -42.55
CA GLY A 39 1.29 -18.72 -41.53
C GLY A 39 2.38 -18.92 -40.48
N GLY A 40 3.19 -17.89 -40.20
CA GLY A 40 4.01 -17.86 -39.00
C GLY A 40 3.16 -18.11 -37.74
N VAL A 41 3.66 -18.94 -36.83
CA VAL A 41 3.01 -19.17 -35.53
C VAL A 41 3.72 -18.28 -34.51
N PRO A 42 3.06 -17.25 -33.95
CA PRO A 42 3.68 -16.46 -32.91
C PRO A 42 3.85 -17.30 -31.64
N LEU A 43 5.03 -17.19 -31.03
CA LEU A 43 5.44 -17.85 -29.80
C LEU A 43 5.74 -16.78 -28.74
N PRO A 44 5.48 -17.07 -27.45
CA PRO A 44 5.99 -16.26 -26.35
C PRO A 44 7.50 -16.00 -26.51
N GLY A 45 7.97 -14.81 -26.14
CA GLY A 45 9.39 -14.45 -26.22
C GLY A 45 9.90 -14.10 -27.62
N ASN A 46 9.01 -13.94 -28.61
CA ASN A 46 9.40 -13.54 -29.98
C ASN A 46 10.01 -12.13 -30.06
N TRP A 47 9.74 -11.28 -29.07
CA TRP A 47 10.39 -9.99 -28.92
C TRP A 47 10.67 -9.71 -27.44
N ALA A 48 11.66 -8.88 -27.16
CA ALA A 48 12.16 -8.65 -25.81
C ALA A 48 11.07 -8.11 -24.87
N GLY A 49 10.61 -6.88 -25.10
CA GLY A 49 9.60 -6.26 -24.25
C GLY A 49 9.76 -4.75 -24.19
N ILE A 50 9.11 -4.12 -23.21
CA ILE A 50 9.17 -2.68 -22.95
C ILE A 50 9.96 -2.45 -21.67
N TYR A 51 11.09 -1.75 -21.76
CA TYR A 51 11.93 -1.41 -20.60
C TYR A 51 11.87 0.07 -20.24
N GLY A 52 11.54 0.36 -18.99
CA GLY A 52 11.64 1.69 -18.38
C GLY A 52 12.77 1.75 -17.36
N GLY A 53 13.83 2.50 -17.67
CA GLY A 53 14.93 2.76 -16.74
C GLY A 53 14.63 3.88 -15.73
N GLY A 54 15.64 4.26 -14.95
CA GLY A 54 15.52 5.30 -13.91
C GLY A 54 14.94 6.61 -14.45
N PHE A 55 14.01 7.20 -13.70
CA PHE A 55 13.29 8.44 -14.03
C PHE A 55 12.43 8.40 -15.31
N SER A 56 12.35 7.26 -16.00
CA SER A 56 11.48 7.12 -17.17
C SER A 56 10.00 7.08 -16.78
N THR A 57 9.13 7.38 -17.72
CA THR A 57 7.67 7.26 -17.56
C THR A 57 7.07 6.45 -18.70
N ILE A 58 6.34 5.40 -18.35
CA ILE A 58 5.59 4.55 -19.29
C ILE A 58 4.10 4.70 -18.96
N SER A 59 3.30 5.13 -19.93
CA SER A 59 1.84 5.13 -19.85
C SER A 59 1.24 4.26 -20.94
N LEU A 60 0.57 3.18 -20.52
CA LEU A 60 -0.12 2.23 -21.37
C LEU A 60 -1.61 2.27 -21.01
N ASP A 61 -2.47 2.60 -21.97
CA ASP A 61 -3.92 2.60 -21.76
C ASP A 61 -4.62 2.03 -23.00
N HIS A 62 -5.50 1.04 -22.81
CA HIS A 62 -6.09 0.26 -23.91
C HIS A 62 -5.03 -0.30 -24.86
N THR A 63 -4.07 -1.04 -24.31
CA THR A 63 -3.07 -1.76 -25.09
C THR A 63 -3.30 -3.27 -25.07
N LEU A 64 -2.84 -3.94 -26.12
CA LEU A 64 -2.63 -5.39 -26.13
C LEU A 64 -1.12 -5.63 -26.23
N ILE A 65 -0.55 -6.35 -25.27
CA ILE A 65 0.84 -6.79 -25.27
C ILE A 65 0.86 -8.31 -25.30
N SER A 66 1.38 -8.86 -26.39
CA SER A 66 1.48 -10.30 -26.55
C SER A 66 2.77 -10.78 -27.18
N TYR A 67 3.13 -12.03 -26.89
CA TYR A 67 4.31 -12.70 -27.43
C TYR A 67 5.65 -12.01 -27.10
N ALA A 68 5.67 -11.18 -26.05
CA ALA A 68 6.86 -10.52 -25.52
C ALA A 68 7.59 -11.44 -24.52
N GLY A 69 8.57 -10.91 -23.79
CA GLY A 69 9.29 -11.65 -22.73
C GLY A 69 10.57 -12.33 -23.22
N GLY A 70 11.11 -11.90 -24.36
CA GLY A 70 12.20 -12.56 -25.08
C GLY A 70 13.59 -11.98 -24.88
N GLU A 71 14.51 -12.41 -25.73
CA GLU A 71 15.90 -11.95 -25.77
C GLU A 71 16.15 -10.98 -26.92
N THR A 72 17.00 -9.98 -26.71
CA THR A 72 17.52 -9.09 -27.75
C THR A 72 19.04 -8.96 -27.61
N ASP A 73 19.72 -8.66 -28.72
CA ASP A 73 21.13 -8.33 -28.71
C ASP A 73 21.35 -6.86 -28.33
N LEU A 74 22.12 -6.63 -27.26
CA LEU A 74 22.59 -5.30 -26.84
C LEU A 74 24.10 -5.20 -27.05
N GLY A 75 24.50 -4.80 -28.27
CA GLY A 75 25.90 -4.57 -28.59
C GLY A 75 26.76 -5.85 -28.59
N GLY A 76 26.20 -6.98 -29.02
CA GLY A 76 26.86 -8.30 -29.02
C GLY A 76 26.67 -9.09 -27.72
N VAL A 77 25.87 -8.57 -26.78
CA VAL A 77 25.52 -9.28 -25.55
C VAL A 77 24.02 -9.57 -25.55
N PRO A 78 23.61 -10.85 -25.56
CA PRO A 78 22.21 -11.21 -25.43
C PRO A 78 21.67 -10.83 -24.06
N ALA A 79 20.51 -10.16 -24.05
CA ALA A 79 19.82 -9.71 -22.86
C ALA A 79 18.32 -10.00 -22.96
N SER A 80 17.79 -10.70 -21.96
CA SER A 80 16.36 -10.97 -21.85
C SER A 80 15.62 -9.85 -21.13
N PHE A 81 14.36 -9.63 -21.50
CA PHE A 81 13.48 -8.66 -20.88
C PHE A 81 12.08 -9.23 -20.65
N ASN A 82 11.41 -8.87 -19.56
CA ASN A 82 9.99 -9.13 -19.35
C ASN A 82 9.14 -8.35 -20.35
N ALA A 83 7.86 -8.74 -20.50
CA ALA A 83 6.93 -8.02 -21.38
C ALA A 83 6.88 -6.53 -21.04
N VAL A 84 6.85 -6.19 -19.75
CA VAL A 84 7.01 -4.83 -19.25
C VAL A 84 7.93 -4.82 -18.03
N GLU A 85 8.98 -3.98 -18.06
CA GLU A 85 9.89 -3.75 -16.95
C GLU A 85 9.93 -2.28 -16.54
N THR A 86 9.91 -1.99 -15.24
CA THR A 86 10.19 -0.65 -14.71
C THR A 86 11.20 -0.70 -13.58
N HIS A 87 12.21 0.16 -13.67
CA HIS A 87 13.32 0.25 -12.73
C HIS A 87 13.49 1.70 -12.30
N GLN A 88 13.11 2.02 -11.06
CA GLN A 88 13.17 3.38 -10.50
C GLN A 88 12.48 4.42 -11.41
N GLY A 89 11.39 4.00 -12.05
CA GLY A 89 10.61 4.79 -13.01
C GLY A 89 9.15 4.91 -12.60
N LYS A 90 8.34 5.51 -13.47
CA LYS A 90 6.88 5.59 -13.33
C LYS A 90 6.23 4.70 -14.38
N LEU A 91 5.37 3.79 -13.93
CA LEU A 91 4.62 2.90 -14.82
C LEU A 91 3.14 3.04 -14.53
N ARG A 92 2.34 3.32 -15.56
CA ARG A 92 0.90 3.17 -15.55
C ARG A 92 0.47 2.22 -16.65
N ILE A 93 -0.30 1.21 -16.28
CA ILE A 93 -0.98 0.30 -17.20
C ILE A 93 -2.45 0.28 -16.80
N ALA A 94 -3.31 0.74 -17.69
CA ALA A 94 -4.75 0.77 -17.48
C ALA A 94 -5.52 0.14 -18.64
N ASN A 95 -6.65 -0.52 -18.35
CA ASN A 95 -7.58 -1.02 -19.37
C ASN A 95 -6.91 -1.90 -20.46
N SER A 96 -5.82 -2.59 -20.13
CA SER A 96 -4.95 -3.26 -21.11
C SER A 96 -4.96 -4.77 -20.93
N ILE A 97 -4.52 -5.49 -21.96
CA ILE A 97 -4.43 -6.94 -21.98
C ILE A 97 -2.96 -7.34 -22.14
N LEU A 98 -2.47 -8.21 -21.25
CA LEU A 98 -1.16 -8.82 -21.36
C LEU A 98 -1.34 -10.34 -21.42
N GLU A 99 -1.04 -10.94 -22.59
CA GLU A 99 -1.26 -12.36 -22.81
C GLU A 99 -0.18 -13.04 -23.65
N LEU A 100 0.03 -14.34 -23.44
CA LEU A 100 0.93 -15.16 -24.24
C LEU A 100 2.37 -14.62 -24.25
N ASN A 101 2.81 -14.01 -23.14
CA ASN A 101 4.16 -13.53 -22.94
C ASN A 101 5.00 -14.57 -22.19
N ASP A 102 6.30 -14.56 -22.43
CA ASP A 102 7.29 -15.42 -21.77
C ASP A 102 7.84 -14.75 -20.50
N ALA A 103 8.63 -15.48 -19.71
CA ALA A 103 9.10 -15.10 -18.38
C ALA A 103 10.04 -13.89 -18.35
N GLY A 104 10.60 -13.48 -19.48
CA GLY A 104 11.57 -12.38 -19.55
C GLY A 104 12.96 -12.71 -19.04
N THR A 105 13.23 -13.97 -18.72
CA THR A 105 14.53 -14.44 -18.24
C THR A 105 15.03 -15.60 -19.08
N SER A 106 16.20 -15.46 -19.68
CA SER A 106 16.98 -16.61 -20.15
C SER A 106 17.84 -17.12 -18.99
N GLY A 107 18.01 -18.45 -18.86
CA GLY A 107 18.64 -19.11 -17.70
C GLY A 107 20.13 -18.77 -17.41
N GLY A 108 20.69 -17.76 -18.07
CA GLY A 108 21.97 -17.16 -17.75
C GLY A 108 21.79 -15.68 -17.45
N GLY A 109 22.12 -15.25 -16.22
CA GLY A 109 22.17 -13.85 -15.82
C GLY A 109 23.26 -13.08 -16.59
N GLY A 110 23.02 -12.86 -17.88
CA GLY A 110 23.92 -12.16 -18.79
C GLY A 110 24.09 -10.70 -18.41
N ASN A 111 25.22 -10.12 -18.81
CA ASN A 111 25.44 -8.68 -18.74
C ASN A 111 24.39 -7.97 -19.61
N ARG A 112 23.40 -7.31 -19.01
CA ARG A 112 22.32 -6.60 -19.74
C ARG A 112 22.76 -5.21 -20.21
N ASP A 113 24.01 -5.05 -20.65
CA ASP A 113 24.60 -3.76 -21.07
C ASP A 113 24.29 -2.59 -20.11
N GLY A 114 24.57 -2.80 -18.81
CA GLY A 114 24.31 -1.81 -17.77
C GLY A 114 22.86 -1.72 -17.27
N HIS A 115 21.92 -2.48 -17.83
CA HIS A 115 20.57 -2.58 -17.30
C HIS A 115 20.56 -3.44 -16.02
N LEU A 116 19.76 -3.02 -15.05
CA LEU A 116 19.62 -3.73 -13.78
C LEU A 116 19.03 -5.13 -13.99
N PRO A 117 19.34 -6.14 -13.15
CA PRO A 117 18.84 -7.51 -13.35
C PRO A 117 17.33 -7.59 -13.19
N ASN A 118 16.69 -8.55 -13.85
CA ASN A 118 15.26 -8.86 -13.72
C ASN A 118 15.04 -10.28 -13.16
N GLY A 119 13.79 -10.75 -13.15
CA GLY A 119 13.38 -12.08 -12.72
C GLY A 119 12.10 -12.51 -13.44
N PRO A 120 11.69 -13.78 -13.33
CA PRO A 120 10.55 -14.32 -14.08
C PRO A 120 9.23 -13.59 -13.76
N ALA A 121 8.65 -12.89 -14.74
CA ALA A 121 7.36 -12.20 -14.60
C ALA A 121 6.83 -11.69 -15.95
N VAL A 122 5.54 -11.35 -16.02
CA VAL A 122 4.99 -10.54 -17.13
C VAL A 122 5.34 -9.07 -16.94
N ILE A 123 5.02 -8.54 -15.76
CA ILE A 123 5.34 -7.17 -15.34
C ILE A 123 6.37 -7.24 -14.21
N PHE A 124 7.58 -6.74 -14.46
CA PHE A 124 8.65 -6.71 -13.47
C PHE A 124 8.92 -5.30 -12.98
N VAL A 125 8.91 -5.13 -11.66
CA VAL A 125 8.95 -3.84 -10.99
C VAL A 125 10.11 -3.81 -10.01
N ARG A 126 10.99 -2.81 -10.14
CA ARG A 126 12.07 -2.53 -9.18
C ARG A 126 12.05 -1.08 -8.72
N GLY A 127 11.92 -0.85 -7.42
CA GLY A 127 12.03 0.47 -6.80
C GLY A 127 11.08 1.50 -7.42
N SER A 128 9.89 1.06 -7.82
CA SER A 128 8.85 1.88 -8.47
C SER A 128 7.50 1.48 -7.91
N GLN A 129 6.58 2.43 -7.72
CA GLN A 129 5.19 2.20 -7.34
C GLN A 129 4.31 2.31 -8.60
N PRO A 130 4.10 1.21 -9.36
CA PRO A 130 3.28 1.24 -10.56
C PRO A 130 1.80 1.47 -10.25
N ILE A 131 1.08 1.99 -11.24
CA ILE A 131 -0.39 1.98 -11.30
C ILE A 131 -0.80 0.89 -12.28
N LEU A 132 -1.37 -0.20 -11.78
CA LEU A 132 -1.90 -1.30 -12.57
C LEU A 132 -3.40 -1.38 -12.30
N VAL A 133 -4.23 -0.84 -13.20
CA VAL A 133 -5.68 -0.76 -12.95
C VAL A 133 -6.52 -1.31 -14.10
N ASN A 134 -7.49 -2.18 -13.79
CA ASN A 134 -8.45 -2.71 -14.75
C ASN A 134 -7.78 -3.42 -15.96
N ASN A 135 -6.69 -4.16 -15.72
CA ASN A 135 -6.03 -4.94 -16.76
C ASN A 135 -6.48 -6.39 -16.75
N VAL A 136 -6.32 -7.08 -17.88
CA VAL A 136 -6.46 -8.54 -17.98
C VAL A 136 -5.08 -9.12 -18.24
N ILE A 137 -4.54 -9.88 -17.29
CA ILE A 137 -3.25 -10.55 -17.43
C ILE A 137 -3.51 -12.05 -17.44
N ARG A 138 -3.32 -12.70 -18.59
CA ARG A 138 -3.75 -14.08 -18.77
C ARG A 138 -2.89 -14.90 -19.68
N ASN A 139 -2.90 -16.22 -19.51
CA ASN A 139 -2.26 -17.17 -20.43
C ASN A 139 -0.78 -16.82 -20.67
N ASN A 140 -0.08 -16.32 -19.67
CA ASN A 140 1.37 -16.10 -19.72
C ASN A 140 2.02 -17.30 -19.03
N ASP A 141 2.79 -18.09 -19.79
CA ASP A 141 3.27 -19.39 -19.38
C ASP A 141 4.68 -19.61 -19.95
N ASN A 142 5.59 -20.13 -19.13
CA ASN A 142 6.95 -20.51 -19.50
C ASN A 142 7.16 -22.02 -19.28
N GLY A 143 6.18 -22.82 -19.69
CA GLY A 143 6.26 -24.27 -19.66
C GLY A 143 5.97 -24.88 -18.28
N GLY A 144 5.10 -24.24 -17.49
CA GLY A 144 4.51 -24.79 -16.28
C GLY A 144 5.49 -24.98 -15.13
N GLN A 145 6.47 -24.09 -14.97
CA GLN A 145 7.47 -24.20 -13.90
C GLN A 145 7.05 -23.51 -12.59
N ASN A 146 5.86 -22.89 -12.53
CA ASN A 146 5.39 -22.08 -11.39
C ASN A 146 6.36 -20.96 -10.98
N THR A 147 7.03 -20.37 -11.98
CA THR A 147 8.01 -19.29 -11.79
C THR A 147 7.52 -17.95 -12.32
N LEU A 148 6.63 -17.94 -13.32
CA LEU A 148 6.20 -16.72 -14.00
C LEU A 148 5.03 -16.05 -13.27
N ALA A 149 5.34 -14.97 -12.54
CA ALA A 149 4.34 -14.13 -11.90
C ALA A 149 3.66 -13.17 -12.89
N ALA A 150 2.34 -12.97 -12.73
CA ALA A 150 1.63 -11.91 -13.44
C ALA A 150 2.27 -10.54 -13.16
N VAL A 151 2.61 -10.28 -11.88
CA VAL A 151 3.37 -9.09 -11.46
C VAL A 151 4.42 -9.50 -10.44
N SER A 152 5.66 -9.02 -10.59
CA SER A 152 6.72 -9.20 -9.61
C SER A 152 7.28 -7.85 -9.17
N ILE A 153 7.30 -7.59 -7.87
CA ILE A 153 7.70 -6.32 -7.26
C ILE A 153 8.66 -6.58 -6.09
N ASN A 154 9.61 -5.69 -5.80
CA ASN A 154 10.45 -5.84 -4.60
C ASN A 154 9.76 -5.25 -3.36
N ALA A 155 10.01 -5.82 -2.17
CA ALA A 155 9.38 -5.38 -0.93
C ALA A 155 9.47 -3.87 -0.66
N ASN A 156 10.63 -3.24 -0.90
CA ASN A 156 10.80 -1.78 -0.73
C ASN A 156 9.99 -0.90 -1.72
N ALA A 157 9.36 -1.49 -2.74
CA ALA A 157 8.44 -0.77 -3.62
C ALA A 157 6.98 -0.83 -3.15
N MET A 158 6.66 -1.68 -2.15
CA MET A 158 5.36 -1.69 -1.45
C MET A 158 5.39 -0.68 -0.28
N ASN A 159 5.85 0.54 -0.52
CA ASN A 159 6.10 1.51 0.56
C ASN A 159 4.83 2.25 1.02
N ALA A 160 4.90 3.03 2.09
CA ALA A 160 3.75 3.75 2.65
C ALA A 160 3.35 5.05 1.89
N ASP A 161 3.99 5.36 0.76
CA ASP A 161 3.70 6.58 0.00
C ASP A 161 2.31 6.50 -0.62
N LEU A 162 1.53 7.59 -0.55
CA LEU A 162 0.23 7.66 -1.23
C LEU A 162 0.42 7.75 -2.75
N VAL A 163 -0.14 6.77 -3.47
CA VAL A 163 -0.10 6.74 -4.94
C VAL A 163 -1.50 6.76 -5.50
N LEU A 164 -1.82 7.87 -6.15
CA LEU A 164 -3.07 8.09 -6.84
C LEU A 164 -2.90 7.81 -8.35
N ASP A 165 -3.97 7.34 -8.99
CA ASP A 165 -3.99 7.29 -10.45
C ASP A 165 -3.96 8.70 -11.04
N TYR A 166 -2.84 9.07 -11.67
CA TYR A 166 -2.69 10.34 -12.36
C TYR A 166 -3.36 10.37 -13.74
N GLY A 167 -3.93 9.26 -14.19
CA GLY A 167 -4.68 9.18 -15.43
C GLY A 167 -3.82 9.20 -16.70
N ARG A 168 -4.47 9.47 -17.82
CA ARG A 168 -3.87 9.54 -19.15
C ARG A 168 -3.02 10.79 -19.32
N SER A 169 -1.96 10.66 -20.11
CA SER A 169 -1.10 11.75 -20.56
C SER A 169 -1.70 12.52 -21.74
N ARG A 170 -2.69 11.95 -22.44
CA ARG A 170 -3.40 12.59 -23.57
C ARG A 170 -4.91 12.36 -23.50
N GLY A 171 -5.65 13.35 -23.99
CA GLY A 171 -7.12 13.30 -24.04
C GLY A 171 -7.75 13.60 -22.69
N GLU A 172 -8.92 13.01 -22.44
CA GLU A 172 -9.58 13.05 -21.12
C GLU A 172 -8.71 12.36 -20.07
N LEU A 173 -8.69 12.90 -18.83
CA LEU A 173 -7.87 12.39 -17.73
C LEU A 173 -8.08 10.89 -17.48
N ALA A 174 -9.33 10.43 -17.50
CA ALA A 174 -9.71 9.01 -17.33
C ALA A 174 -8.97 8.29 -16.17
N ALA A 175 -8.76 8.99 -15.06
CA ALA A 175 -8.15 8.47 -13.85
C ALA A 175 -9.15 7.67 -13.00
N PHE A 176 -8.67 6.63 -12.33
CA PHE A 176 -9.42 5.89 -11.31
C PHE A 176 -9.35 6.62 -9.96
N GLY A 177 -10.05 7.75 -9.87
CA GLY A 177 -10.00 8.66 -8.72
C GLY A 177 -10.65 8.15 -7.44
N GLN A 178 -11.24 6.96 -7.44
CA GLN A 178 -11.92 6.38 -6.28
C GLN A 178 -10.98 5.71 -5.26
N TYR A 179 -9.69 5.56 -5.59
CA TYR A 179 -8.66 4.94 -4.74
C TYR A 179 -7.76 6.00 -4.10
N VAL A 180 -8.34 6.83 -3.23
CA VAL A 180 -7.66 8.02 -2.66
C VAL A 180 -6.69 7.72 -1.52
N SER A 181 -6.79 6.53 -0.92
CA SER A 181 -6.03 6.13 0.27
C SER A 181 -4.99 5.05 0.00
N ASN A 182 -4.68 4.77 -1.27
CA ASN A 182 -3.79 3.68 -1.66
C ASN A 182 -2.34 3.99 -1.26
N GLN A 183 -1.72 3.08 -0.51
CA GLN A 183 -0.31 3.16 -0.15
C GLN A 183 0.54 2.21 -1.01
N GLY A 184 1.67 2.70 -1.54
CA GLY A 184 2.55 1.92 -2.39
C GLY A 184 2.02 1.80 -3.83
N PRO A 185 2.25 0.69 -4.55
CA PRO A 185 1.71 0.53 -5.89
C PRO A 185 0.18 0.57 -5.87
N LEU A 186 -0.45 1.12 -6.91
CA LEU A 186 -1.90 1.09 -7.06
C LEU A 186 -2.29 -0.10 -7.91
N ILE A 187 -2.66 -1.22 -7.29
CA ILE A 187 -3.03 -2.45 -7.99
C ILE A 187 -4.50 -2.70 -7.75
N ARG A 188 -5.36 -2.35 -8.71
CA ARG A 188 -6.82 -2.44 -8.54
C ARG A 188 -7.54 -3.00 -9.76
N GLN A 189 -8.63 -3.74 -9.56
CA GLN A 189 -9.54 -4.23 -10.61
C GLN A 189 -8.88 -5.11 -11.70
N ASN A 190 -7.66 -5.59 -11.47
CA ASN A 190 -6.99 -6.46 -12.44
C ASN A 190 -7.62 -7.86 -12.40
N LYS A 191 -7.68 -8.50 -13.56
CA LYS A 191 -8.20 -9.86 -13.72
C LYS A 191 -7.07 -10.78 -14.14
N LEU A 192 -6.77 -11.78 -13.32
CA LEU A 192 -5.63 -12.68 -13.51
C LEU A 192 -6.13 -14.11 -13.73
N GLY A 193 -5.66 -14.80 -14.76
CA GLY A 193 -6.02 -16.20 -14.96
C GLY A 193 -5.20 -16.91 -16.03
N GLY A 194 -4.90 -18.19 -15.82
CA GLY A 194 -4.07 -18.97 -16.75
C GLY A 194 -2.61 -18.51 -16.81
N ASN A 195 -2.13 -17.76 -15.82
CA ASN A 195 -0.70 -17.54 -15.61
C ASN A 195 -0.16 -18.63 -14.68
N GLU A 196 1.16 -18.87 -14.71
CA GLU A 196 1.81 -19.76 -13.73
C GLU A 196 1.62 -19.28 -12.29
N ILE A 197 1.69 -17.96 -12.05
CA ILE A 197 1.26 -17.36 -10.78
C ILE A 197 0.27 -16.22 -11.05
N ASN A 198 -1.00 -16.43 -10.66
CA ASN A 198 -2.10 -15.47 -10.76
C ASN A 198 -2.12 -14.51 -9.56
N GLY A 199 -1.03 -13.80 -9.32
CA GLY A 199 -0.91 -12.89 -8.19
C GLY A 199 0.25 -11.89 -8.30
N LEU A 200 0.42 -11.11 -7.23
CA LEU A 200 1.52 -10.17 -7.04
C LEU A 200 2.64 -10.84 -6.26
N GLN A 201 3.70 -11.25 -6.93
CA GLN A 201 4.88 -11.76 -6.24
C GLN A 201 5.67 -10.62 -5.61
N VAL A 202 5.73 -10.57 -4.28
CA VAL A 202 6.55 -9.60 -3.55
C VAL A 202 7.89 -10.23 -3.21
N ARG A 203 8.95 -9.84 -3.92
CA ARG A 203 10.29 -10.39 -3.74
C ARG A 203 10.90 -9.95 -2.40
N GLY A 204 11.61 -10.88 -1.78
CA GLY A 204 12.25 -10.71 -0.49
C GLY A 204 13.41 -9.73 -0.45
N GLY A 205 13.91 -9.53 0.76
CA GLY A 205 14.98 -8.60 1.07
C GLY A 205 14.79 -7.91 2.40
N THR A 206 15.73 -7.04 2.74
CA THR A 206 15.65 -6.19 3.93
C THR A 206 14.89 -4.91 3.60
N LEU A 207 13.90 -4.57 4.41
CA LEU A 207 13.20 -3.30 4.30
C LEU A 207 14.14 -2.14 4.67
N SER A 208 14.10 -1.10 3.87
CA SER A 208 14.78 0.18 4.10
C SER A 208 13.80 1.35 4.19
N THR A 209 12.50 1.06 4.18
CA THR A 209 11.38 2.01 4.23
C THR A 209 10.20 1.36 4.95
N ASP A 210 9.22 2.16 5.38
CA ASP A 210 7.89 1.69 5.78
C ASP A 210 7.27 0.96 4.59
N SER A 211 6.83 -0.28 4.78
CA SER A 211 6.11 -1.05 3.77
C SER A 211 4.67 -1.31 4.22
N VAL A 212 3.71 -1.09 3.32
CA VAL A 212 2.29 -1.30 3.56
C VAL A 212 1.72 -2.16 2.44
N TRP A 213 1.01 -3.22 2.80
CA TRP A 213 0.29 -4.07 1.86
C TRP A 213 -1.21 -3.92 2.14
N ASP A 214 -1.89 -3.17 1.27
CA ASP A 214 -3.32 -2.86 1.37
C ASP A 214 -4.12 -3.37 0.14
N ASP A 215 -3.44 -3.99 -0.84
CA ASP A 215 -4.05 -4.42 -2.09
C ASP A 215 -4.87 -5.70 -1.91
N THR A 216 -6.07 -5.57 -1.35
CA THR A 216 -6.99 -6.68 -1.03
C THR A 216 -7.67 -7.34 -2.23
N ASP A 217 -7.53 -6.79 -3.44
CA ASP A 217 -8.10 -7.32 -4.68
C ASP A 217 -7.08 -8.08 -5.55
N ILE A 218 -5.93 -8.44 -4.97
CA ILE A 218 -4.93 -9.33 -5.56
C ILE A 218 -4.25 -10.18 -4.47
N VAL A 219 -3.93 -11.44 -4.78
CA VAL A 219 -3.16 -12.30 -3.87
C VAL A 219 -1.70 -11.87 -3.88
N HIS A 220 -1.15 -11.58 -2.71
CA HIS A 220 0.29 -11.38 -2.54
C HIS A 220 0.99 -12.72 -2.42
N VAL A 221 1.99 -12.98 -3.24
CA VAL A 221 2.69 -14.27 -3.33
C VAL A 221 4.14 -14.15 -2.91
N ARG A 222 4.62 -15.16 -2.20
CA ARG A 222 6.01 -15.27 -1.77
C ARG A 222 6.53 -16.69 -1.99
N VAL A 223 7.74 -16.80 -2.54
CA VAL A 223 8.36 -18.08 -2.87
C VAL A 223 9.82 -18.04 -2.46
N ASP A 224 10.25 -18.95 -1.56
CA ASP A 224 11.65 -19.25 -1.26
C ASP A 224 12.54 -18.08 -0.81
N ASP A 225 11.97 -17.03 -0.20
CA ASP A 225 12.75 -15.93 0.37
C ASP A 225 12.06 -15.22 1.57
N GLN A 226 12.82 -14.45 2.35
CA GLN A 226 12.31 -13.76 3.57
C GLN A 226 12.37 -12.23 3.47
N ILE A 227 11.35 -11.59 4.06
CA ILE A 227 11.34 -10.14 4.26
C ILE A 227 11.88 -9.91 5.66
N TYR A 228 12.96 -9.16 5.74
CA TYR A 228 13.55 -8.74 7.01
C TYR A 228 13.11 -7.32 7.30
N VAL A 229 12.51 -7.12 8.47
CA VAL A 229 12.14 -5.81 9.01
C VAL A 229 13.17 -5.47 10.10
N PRO A 230 14.22 -4.69 9.79
CA PRO A 230 15.26 -4.33 10.74
C PRO A 230 14.82 -3.15 11.63
N ASP A 231 15.76 -2.65 12.45
CA ASP A 231 15.58 -1.44 13.25
C ASP A 231 14.98 -0.26 12.45
N LEU A 232 14.07 0.46 13.09
CA LEU A 232 13.56 1.73 12.60
C LEU A 232 14.72 2.74 12.55
N HIS A 233 14.97 3.30 11.37
CA HIS A 233 15.90 4.41 11.20
C HIS A 233 15.14 5.72 11.01
N THR A 234 14.89 6.11 9.77
CA THR A 234 14.01 7.25 9.42
C THR A 234 12.61 6.75 9.06
N PHE A 235 12.58 5.60 8.40
CA PHE A 235 11.42 4.82 8.03
C PHE A 235 11.77 3.36 8.35
N GLY A 236 10.79 2.56 8.72
CA GLY A 236 10.87 1.14 9.01
C GLY A 236 9.53 0.60 9.48
N GLY A 237 9.33 -0.68 9.23
CA GLY A 237 8.10 -1.39 9.60
C GLY A 237 7.43 -2.03 8.40
N LEU A 238 6.64 -3.06 8.68
CA LEU A 238 5.77 -3.71 7.73
C LEU A 238 4.36 -3.75 8.30
N ARG A 239 3.40 -3.22 7.56
CA ARG A 239 1.98 -3.24 7.89
C ARG A 239 1.23 -4.03 6.81
N LEU A 240 0.46 -5.01 7.24
CA LEU A 240 -0.34 -5.88 6.38
C LEU A 240 -1.80 -5.68 6.77
N GLU A 241 -2.61 -5.15 5.86
CA GLU A 241 -3.94 -4.63 6.18
C GLU A 241 -5.04 -5.21 5.32
N SER A 242 -6.06 -5.71 5.99
CA SER A 242 -7.36 -5.91 5.36
C SER A 242 -8.14 -4.60 5.31
N LYS A 243 -9.05 -4.52 4.33
CA LYS A 243 -10.04 -3.46 4.25
C LYS A 243 -11.28 -3.82 5.08
N PRO A 244 -12.20 -2.89 5.31
CA PRO A 244 -13.43 -3.16 6.07
C PRO A 244 -14.37 -4.19 5.42
N ASN A 245 -14.18 -4.45 4.12
CA ASN A 245 -15.02 -5.32 3.30
C ASN A 245 -14.26 -6.39 2.50
N GLU A 246 -12.93 -6.46 2.65
CA GLU A 246 -12.07 -7.35 1.87
C GLU A 246 -10.86 -7.78 2.69
N SER A 247 -10.55 -9.08 2.69
CA SER A 247 -9.37 -9.63 3.36
C SER A 247 -8.12 -9.41 2.51
N LEU A 248 -7.00 -9.07 3.14
CA LEU A 248 -5.69 -9.24 2.52
C LEU A 248 -5.31 -10.72 2.51
N VAL A 249 -4.93 -11.24 1.35
CA VAL A 249 -4.52 -12.63 1.19
C VAL A 249 -3.05 -12.69 0.79
N VAL A 250 -2.26 -13.38 1.62
CA VAL A 250 -0.84 -13.64 1.42
C VAL A 250 -0.61 -15.14 1.30
N LYS A 251 -0.12 -15.59 0.15
CA LYS A 251 0.20 -16.98 -0.15
C LYS A 251 1.70 -17.21 -0.22
N LEU A 252 2.16 -18.26 0.45
CA LEU A 252 3.58 -18.48 0.77
C LEU A 252 4.00 -19.90 0.38
N SER A 253 5.24 -20.09 -0.09
CA SER A 253 5.82 -21.42 -0.30
C SER A 253 7.32 -21.49 0.01
N GLY A 254 7.76 -22.67 0.47
CA GLY A 254 9.15 -23.00 0.79
C GLY A 254 9.72 -22.17 1.95
N ASP A 255 10.85 -21.51 1.74
CA ASP A 255 11.50 -20.70 2.79
C ASP A 255 10.82 -19.33 3.03
N ALA A 256 9.67 -19.09 2.37
CA ALA A 256 8.90 -17.87 2.47
C ALA A 256 8.50 -17.52 3.91
N GLY A 257 8.75 -16.27 4.30
CA GLY A 257 8.38 -15.77 5.63
C GLY A 257 8.71 -14.31 5.86
N PHE A 258 8.38 -13.87 7.07
CA PHE A 258 8.61 -12.51 7.56
C PHE A 258 9.39 -12.57 8.87
N VAL A 259 10.42 -11.74 8.99
CA VAL A 259 11.29 -11.68 10.16
C VAL A 259 11.35 -10.23 10.63
N SER A 260 10.80 -9.94 11.80
CA SER A 260 11.01 -8.67 12.50
C SER A 260 12.15 -8.82 13.49
N THR A 261 13.14 -7.93 13.47
CA THR A 261 14.36 -8.04 14.27
C THR A 261 14.91 -6.65 14.66
N GLY A 262 15.91 -6.62 15.54
CA GLY A 262 16.64 -5.40 15.89
C GLY A 262 18.11 -5.70 16.25
N ARG A 263 19.01 -4.76 15.96
CA ARG A 263 20.45 -4.91 16.21
C ARG A 263 20.85 -4.23 17.52
N PRO A 264 21.61 -4.89 18.42
CA PRO A 264 22.23 -4.21 19.56
C PRO A 264 23.11 -3.06 19.07
N LEU A 265 22.80 -1.85 19.52
CA LEU A 265 23.57 -0.62 19.29
C LEU A 265 23.80 0.05 20.65
N ASP A 266 24.87 0.85 20.77
CA ASP A 266 25.25 1.54 22.00
C ASP A 266 24.33 2.74 22.35
N ILE A 267 23.15 2.85 21.75
CA ILE A 267 22.20 3.95 21.95
C ILE A 267 20.92 3.44 22.65
N ASP A 268 20.44 4.19 23.64
CA ASP A 268 19.28 3.82 24.44
C ASP A 268 17.93 4.02 23.70
N ASP A 269 17.88 4.92 22.71
CA ASP A 269 16.64 5.30 21.97
C ASP A 269 16.37 4.44 20.72
N ARG A 270 16.98 3.25 20.62
CA ARG A 270 16.82 2.37 19.46
C ARG A 270 15.41 1.77 19.41
N VAL A 271 14.76 1.87 18.26
CA VAL A 271 13.50 1.19 17.96
C VAL A 271 13.76 0.05 16.97
N GLY A 272 13.40 -1.18 17.35
CA GLY A 272 13.53 -2.36 16.49
C GLY A 272 12.53 -2.40 15.33
N GLY A 273 12.59 -3.46 14.52
CA GLY A 273 11.61 -3.68 13.45
C GLY A 273 10.18 -3.87 13.97
N MET A 274 9.21 -3.40 13.18
CA MET A 274 7.78 -3.46 13.48
C MET A 274 7.07 -4.33 12.44
N LEU A 275 6.34 -5.36 12.88
CA LEU A 275 5.45 -6.13 12.01
C LEU A 275 4.02 -6.04 12.56
N HIS A 276 3.13 -5.43 11.79
CA HIS A 276 1.72 -5.31 12.11
C HIS A 276 0.88 -6.12 11.12
N VAL A 277 0.01 -6.97 11.67
CA VAL A 277 -0.99 -7.73 10.92
C VAL A 277 -2.36 -7.24 11.38
N VAL A 278 -3.00 -6.42 10.55
CA VAL A 278 -4.19 -5.64 10.93
C VAL A 278 -5.38 -6.12 10.09
N GLY A 279 -6.15 -7.04 10.67
CA GLY A 279 -7.42 -7.49 10.10
C GLY A 279 -8.60 -6.68 10.63
N THR A 280 -9.68 -6.61 9.86
CA THR A 280 -10.95 -5.99 10.30
C THR A 280 -11.97 -7.06 10.67
N PRO A 281 -13.03 -6.72 11.45
CA PRO A 281 -14.08 -7.68 11.79
C PRO A 281 -14.73 -8.32 10.55
N GLY A 282 -14.62 -9.64 10.43
CA GLY A 282 -15.14 -10.40 9.28
C GLY A 282 -14.16 -10.53 8.11
N PHE A 283 -13.11 -9.72 8.05
CA PHE A 283 -12.10 -9.72 7.00
C PHE A 283 -10.69 -9.77 7.61
N PRO A 284 -10.24 -10.94 8.10
CA PRO A 284 -8.89 -11.09 8.65
C PRO A 284 -7.83 -10.96 7.55
N VAL A 285 -6.57 -10.71 7.94
CA VAL A 285 -5.43 -10.97 7.06
C VAL A 285 -5.20 -12.49 7.03
N ILE A 286 -5.14 -13.06 5.83
CA ILE A 286 -5.01 -14.51 5.62
C ILE A 286 -3.60 -14.82 5.15
N PHE A 287 -2.86 -15.59 5.93
CA PHE A 287 -1.63 -16.25 5.48
C PHE A 287 -1.92 -17.72 5.22
N THR A 288 -1.58 -18.20 4.03
CA THR A 288 -1.74 -19.62 3.70
C THR A 288 -0.69 -20.10 2.69
N SER A 289 -0.69 -21.40 2.39
CA SER A 289 0.16 -22.00 1.37
C SER A 289 -0.20 -21.46 -0.02
N LEU A 290 0.80 -21.34 -0.89
CA LEU A 290 0.60 -21.10 -2.32
C LEU A 290 -0.26 -22.17 -3.01
N ALA A 291 -0.33 -23.38 -2.44
CA ALA A 291 -1.20 -24.46 -2.91
C ALA A 291 -2.58 -24.49 -2.25
N ASP A 292 -2.92 -23.56 -1.36
CA ASP A 292 -4.25 -23.54 -0.73
C ASP A 292 -5.26 -22.73 -1.56
N ASP A 293 -6.15 -23.42 -2.26
CA ASP A 293 -7.22 -22.79 -3.06
C ASP A 293 -8.48 -22.45 -2.26
N SER A 294 -8.49 -22.61 -0.94
CA SER A 294 -9.65 -22.23 -0.12
C SER A 294 -9.75 -20.71 0.13
N ALA A 295 -8.64 -19.98 -0.04
CA ALA A 295 -8.55 -18.54 0.08
C ALA A 295 -8.02 -17.91 -1.21
N GLY A 296 -8.52 -16.74 -1.57
CA GLY A 296 -8.14 -16.02 -2.77
C GLY A 296 -8.57 -14.56 -2.72
N ALA A 297 -8.06 -13.77 -3.66
CA ALA A 297 -8.35 -12.35 -3.78
C ALA A 297 -8.42 -11.97 -5.27
N GLY A 298 -9.29 -11.03 -5.60
CA GLY A 298 -9.53 -10.61 -6.98
C GLY A 298 -10.35 -11.61 -7.80
N PHE A 299 -10.35 -11.39 -9.13
CA PHE A 299 -11.16 -12.15 -10.08
C PHE A 299 -10.35 -12.65 -11.26
N ASP A 300 -10.81 -13.74 -11.87
CA ASP A 300 -10.32 -14.22 -13.15
C ASP A 300 -10.91 -13.40 -14.34
N PRO A 301 -10.43 -13.61 -15.57
CA PRO A 301 -10.98 -12.93 -16.75
C PRO A 301 -12.48 -13.21 -17.01
N GLN A 302 -13.04 -14.28 -16.44
CA GLN A 302 -14.44 -14.65 -16.51
C GLN A 302 -15.29 -13.98 -15.41
N GLY A 303 -14.66 -13.29 -14.45
CA GLY A 303 -15.31 -12.63 -13.32
C GLY A 303 -15.62 -13.55 -12.16
N LEU A 304 -15.04 -14.75 -12.10
CA LEU A 304 -15.11 -15.65 -10.95
C LEU A 304 -14.01 -15.30 -9.94
N PRO A 305 -14.22 -15.52 -8.64
CA PRO A 305 -13.16 -15.32 -7.64
C PRO A 305 -11.90 -16.10 -7.99
N GLN A 306 -10.74 -15.44 -7.95
CA GLN A 306 -9.47 -16.09 -8.25
C GLN A 306 -8.92 -16.78 -7.00
N MET A 307 -8.99 -18.12 -6.98
CA MET A 307 -8.52 -18.96 -5.88
C MET A 307 -7.28 -19.79 -6.23
N ASP A 308 -7.13 -20.17 -7.51
CA ASP A 308 -5.99 -20.93 -8.05
C ASP A 308 -4.83 -19.97 -8.36
N THR A 309 -4.10 -19.61 -7.31
CA THR A 309 -3.01 -18.62 -7.41
C THR A 309 -1.77 -19.18 -8.10
N ASN A 310 -1.53 -20.49 -8.03
CA ASN A 310 -0.35 -21.14 -8.61
C ASN A 310 -0.62 -21.80 -9.98
N GLY A 311 -1.81 -21.57 -10.53
CA GLY A 311 -2.19 -21.97 -11.89
C GLY A 311 -2.18 -23.48 -12.13
N ASN A 312 -2.18 -24.31 -11.09
CA ASN A 312 -1.99 -25.76 -11.21
C ASN A 312 -3.32 -26.55 -11.18
N GLY A 313 -4.45 -25.85 -11.20
CA GLY A 313 -5.77 -26.41 -10.97
C GLY A 313 -6.05 -26.58 -9.48
N ALA A 314 -7.05 -27.40 -9.15
CA ALA A 314 -7.46 -27.57 -7.76
C ALA A 314 -6.33 -28.20 -6.91
N SER A 315 -5.88 -27.46 -5.90
CA SER A 315 -4.85 -27.85 -4.95
C SER A 315 -5.23 -27.49 -3.51
N VAL A 316 -4.54 -28.12 -2.56
CA VAL A 316 -4.70 -27.85 -1.11
C VAL A 316 -3.33 -27.67 -0.46
N GLY A 317 -3.26 -26.74 0.50
CA GLY A 317 -2.05 -26.50 1.28
C GLY A 317 -1.75 -27.63 2.27
N SER A 318 -0.47 -27.77 2.63
CA SER A 318 0.04 -28.69 3.65
C SER A 318 0.75 -27.93 4.78
N ALA A 319 0.77 -28.54 5.97
CA ALA A 319 1.49 -27.99 7.11
C ALA A 319 3.01 -28.00 6.83
N GLY A 320 3.67 -26.86 7.04
CA GLY A 320 5.10 -26.69 6.75
C GLY A 320 5.41 -26.21 5.34
N ASP A 321 4.40 -25.86 4.53
CA ASP A 321 4.60 -25.32 3.19
C ASP A 321 5.32 -23.97 3.16
N TRP A 322 5.40 -23.25 4.28
CA TRP A 322 6.10 -21.98 4.42
C TRP A 322 6.73 -21.84 5.81
N ASN A 323 7.74 -20.98 5.95
CA ASN A 323 8.58 -20.93 7.15
C ASN A 323 7.88 -20.38 8.39
N GLY A 324 7.27 -19.18 8.30
CA GLY A 324 6.58 -18.58 9.44
C GLY A 324 6.65 -17.05 9.50
N LEU A 325 6.00 -16.52 10.55
CA LEU A 325 6.21 -15.16 11.06
C LEU A 325 7.14 -15.25 12.27
N LEU A 326 8.34 -14.69 12.17
CA LEU A 326 9.31 -14.67 13.24
C LEU A 326 9.43 -13.24 13.80
N ILE A 327 9.13 -13.10 15.09
CA ILE A 327 9.40 -11.89 15.87
C ILE A 327 10.62 -12.20 16.74
N ASP A 328 11.77 -11.66 16.35
CA ASP A 328 13.07 -11.95 16.96
C ASP A 328 13.37 -10.98 18.13
N GLN A 329 14.44 -11.26 18.87
CA GLN A 329 14.91 -10.40 19.94
C GLN A 329 15.12 -8.96 19.43
N TYR A 330 14.75 -7.99 20.27
CA TYR A 330 14.88 -6.55 20.02
C TYR A 330 13.98 -5.98 18.91
N SER A 331 13.03 -6.74 18.37
CA SER A 331 11.91 -6.16 17.62
C SER A 331 11.16 -5.14 18.47
N HIS A 332 10.52 -4.16 17.83
CA HIS A 332 9.66 -3.22 18.53
C HIS A 332 8.27 -3.83 18.78
N ASP A 333 7.89 -3.91 20.05
CA ASP A 333 6.66 -4.55 20.54
C ASP A 333 5.81 -3.61 21.41
N ARG A 334 5.96 -2.28 21.24
CA ARG A 334 5.24 -1.30 22.04
C ARG A 334 3.73 -1.51 21.89
N ASN A 335 3.03 -1.50 23.02
CA ASN A 335 1.60 -1.76 23.11
C ASN A 335 0.74 -0.57 22.64
N VAL A 336 0.94 -0.12 21.40
CA VAL A 336 0.09 0.83 20.68
C VAL A 336 -0.70 0.03 19.66
N ASP A 337 -2.01 0.24 19.61
CA ASP A 337 -2.86 -0.45 18.64
C ASP A 337 -2.83 0.28 17.30
N ILE A 338 -2.74 -0.46 16.20
CA ILE A 338 -2.85 0.09 14.85
C ILE A 338 -4.22 -0.30 14.31
N ILE A 339 -5.01 0.69 13.95
CA ILE A 339 -6.43 0.52 13.63
C ILE A 339 -6.69 1.14 12.26
N THR A 340 -7.26 0.35 11.36
CA THR A 340 -7.82 0.87 10.12
C THR A 340 -9.26 1.34 10.36
N GLU A 341 -9.62 2.45 9.74
CA GLU A 341 -10.98 2.92 9.71
C GLU A 341 -11.90 1.90 9.02
N LEU A 342 -13.08 1.67 9.61
CA LEU A 342 -14.08 0.71 9.11
C LEU A 342 -15.01 1.31 8.05
N GLU A 343 -15.00 2.63 7.91
CA GLU A 343 -15.66 3.31 6.83
C GLU A 343 -14.97 3.05 5.49
N SER A 344 -15.76 2.98 4.43
CA SER A 344 -15.21 2.89 3.09
C SER A 344 -14.61 4.25 2.71
N PRO A 345 -13.41 4.31 2.10
CA PRO A 345 -12.86 5.56 1.55
C PRO A 345 -13.75 6.26 0.51
N GLN A 346 -14.81 5.60 0.03
CA GLN A 346 -15.79 6.12 -0.95
C GLN A 346 -17.18 6.34 -0.34
N ALA A 347 -17.30 6.25 0.98
CA ALA A 347 -18.56 6.44 1.67
C ALA A 347 -19.12 7.85 1.40
N VAL A 348 -20.45 7.93 1.34
CA VAL A 348 -21.10 9.22 1.13
C VAL A 348 -21.11 9.97 2.45
N ALA A 349 -20.44 11.13 2.48
CA ALA A 349 -20.42 12.03 3.62
C ALA A 349 -21.83 12.31 4.19
N PRO A 350 -21.97 12.42 5.52
CA PRO A 350 -20.90 12.54 6.51
C PRO A 350 -20.28 11.21 6.97
N GLY A 351 -20.58 10.10 6.30
CA GLY A 351 -20.06 8.79 6.65
C GLY A 351 -20.94 8.01 7.64
N PRO A 352 -20.80 6.68 7.75
CA PRO A 352 -21.53 5.87 8.72
C PRO A 352 -21.05 6.09 10.16
N ASN A 353 -19.83 6.57 10.40
CA ASN A 353 -19.27 6.81 11.74
C ASN A 353 -19.39 8.29 12.21
N ALA A 354 -20.19 9.12 11.52
CA ALA A 354 -20.34 10.58 11.73
C ALA A 354 -20.77 11.10 13.11
N THR A 355 -21.17 10.21 14.03
CA THR A 355 -21.78 10.62 15.30
C THR A 355 -21.22 9.83 16.47
N ALA A 356 -21.30 10.38 17.68
CA ALA A 356 -20.95 9.64 18.90
C ALA A 356 -21.73 8.33 19.08
N GLY A 357 -22.95 8.24 18.51
CA GLY A 357 -23.76 7.01 18.55
C GLY A 357 -23.30 5.92 17.56
N SER A 358 -22.58 6.30 16.50
CA SER A 358 -22.07 5.41 15.46
C SER A 358 -20.53 5.33 15.43
N ALA A 359 -19.87 5.88 16.44
CA ALA A 359 -18.42 6.00 16.51
C ALA A 359 -17.69 4.64 16.47
N GLN A 360 -16.58 4.57 15.73
CA GLN A 360 -15.70 3.41 15.71
C GLN A 360 -14.99 3.27 17.06
N THR A 361 -15.11 2.10 17.70
CA THR A 361 -14.49 1.87 19.00
C THR A 361 -13.02 1.48 18.84
N LEU A 362 -12.11 2.25 19.44
CA LEU A 362 -10.66 2.03 19.42
C LEU A 362 -10.20 1.05 20.51
N GLY A 363 -10.68 1.25 21.74
CA GLY A 363 -10.29 0.41 22.88
C GLY A 363 -10.20 1.16 24.19
N THR A 364 -9.47 0.60 25.17
CA THR A 364 -9.23 1.23 26.47
C THR A 364 -7.78 1.67 26.62
N LEU A 365 -7.57 2.92 27.02
CA LEU A 365 -6.27 3.53 27.21
C LEU A 365 -5.76 3.36 28.65
N ALA A 366 -4.48 3.00 28.77
CA ALA A 366 -3.75 2.98 30.02
C ALA A 366 -3.56 4.41 30.58
N THR A 367 -3.38 4.52 31.90
CA THR A 367 -3.11 5.83 32.55
C THR A 367 -1.66 6.29 32.43
N SER A 368 -0.75 5.36 32.13
CA SER A 368 0.68 5.56 31.99
C SER A 368 1.33 4.32 31.34
N GLU A 369 2.58 4.45 30.91
CA GLU A 369 3.36 3.33 30.35
C GLU A 369 3.45 2.11 31.27
N LYS A 370 3.44 2.31 32.59
CA LYS A 370 3.52 1.23 33.58
C LYS A 370 2.21 0.49 33.82
N THR A 371 1.12 1.01 33.29
CA THR A 371 -0.24 0.48 33.47
C THR A 371 -0.81 -0.11 32.19
N GLY A 372 -0.02 -0.18 31.11
CA GLY A 372 -0.41 -0.88 29.89
C GLY A 372 -0.34 -2.40 30.09
N ASP A 373 -1.28 -3.11 29.48
CA ASP A 373 -1.39 -4.56 29.52
C ASP A 373 -2.13 -5.07 28.27
N GLU A 374 -2.49 -6.35 28.20
CA GLU A 374 -3.19 -6.93 27.05
C GLU A 374 -4.56 -6.30 26.75
N SER A 375 -5.16 -5.60 27.72
CA SER A 375 -6.46 -4.93 27.62
C SER A 375 -6.35 -3.40 27.55
N LEU A 376 -5.31 -2.84 28.16
CA LEU A 376 -5.05 -1.40 28.26
C LEU A 376 -3.90 -1.01 27.33
N ARG A 377 -4.25 -0.37 26.20
CA ARG A 377 -3.29 0.12 25.22
C ARG A 377 -2.60 1.38 25.70
N LEU A 378 -1.37 1.61 25.27
CA LEU A 378 -0.63 2.85 25.52
C LEU A 378 -1.04 3.99 24.56
N GLY A 379 -1.67 3.64 23.44
CA GLY A 379 -2.14 4.56 22.43
C GLY A 379 -2.83 3.83 21.29
N PHE A 380 -3.39 4.59 20.37
CA PHE A 380 -4.02 4.11 19.15
C PHE A 380 -3.46 4.95 17.99
N ALA A 381 -2.98 4.31 16.93
CA ALA A 381 -2.72 4.94 15.65
C ALA A 381 -3.84 4.53 14.70
N VAL A 382 -4.56 5.51 14.19
CA VAL A 382 -5.74 5.29 13.34
C VAL A 382 -5.41 5.75 11.92
N GLU A 383 -5.73 4.89 10.98
CA GLU A 383 -5.50 5.10 9.56
C GLU A 383 -6.88 5.26 8.91
N GLY A 384 -7.22 6.50 8.55
CA GLY A 384 -8.55 6.90 8.09
C GLY A 384 -8.51 7.88 6.92
N VAL A 385 -9.69 8.18 6.36
CA VAL A 385 -9.82 8.96 5.12
C VAL A 385 -10.98 9.96 5.23
N ILE A 386 -10.63 11.24 5.29
CA ILE A 386 -11.58 12.33 5.04
C ILE A 386 -11.72 12.52 3.53
N ASN A 387 -12.78 11.95 2.95
CA ASN A 387 -12.94 11.86 1.49
C ASN A 387 -13.62 13.09 0.87
N SER A 388 -14.24 13.95 1.69
CA SER A 388 -14.92 15.16 1.24
C SER A 388 -15.05 16.18 2.38
N PRO A 389 -15.31 17.47 2.08
CA PRO A 389 -15.38 18.52 3.12
C PRO A 389 -16.52 18.38 4.16
N ASN A 390 -17.47 17.47 3.94
CA ASN A 390 -18.57 17.21 4.88
C ASN A 390 -18.42 15.86 5.57
N ASP A 391 -17.32 15.15 5.32
CA ASP A 391 -17.03 13.86 5.94
C ASP A 391 -16.68 14.08 7.41
N LEU A 392 -17.15 13.18 8.27
CA LEU A 392 -16.98 13.30 9.72
C LEU A 392 -16.65 11.92 10.28
N ASP A 393 -15.45 11.76 10.81
CA ASP A 393 -15.05 10.48 11.40
C ASP A 393 -15.09 10.57 12.90
N VAL A 394 -15.95 9.80 13.57
CA VAL A 394 -15.99 9.76 15.04
C VAL A 394 -15.42 8.45 15.58
N TYR A 395 -14.45 8.59 16.46
CA TYR A 395 -13.80 7.50 17.17
C TYR A 395 -14.15 7.54 18.66
N GLN A 396 -14.36 6.38 19.27
CA GLN A 396 -14.66 6.23 20.69
C GLN A 396 -13.53 5.46 21.37
N PHE A 397 -13.07 5.96 22.52
CA PHE A 397 -12.16 5.21 23.39
C PHE A 397 -12.56 5.34 24.86
N PHE A 398 -11.97 4.48 25.68
CA PHE A 398 -12.25 4.39 27.11
C PHE A 398 -11.00 4.75 27.90
N ALA A 399 -11.12 5.57 28.95
CA ALA A 399 -9.98 5.91 29.81
C ALA A 399 -10.44 6.38 31.21
N LYS A 400 -9.54 6.36 32.18
CA LYS A 400 -9.76 7.03 33.47
C LYS A 400 -9.63 8.55 33.29
N GLY A 401 -10.48 9.31 33.99
CA GLY A 401 -10.36 10.76 34.04
C GLY A 401 -9.05 11.18 34.69
N GLY A 402 -8.48 12.29 34.24
CA GLY A 402 -7.16 12.78 34.66
C GLY A 402 -5.98 12.21 33.86
N THR A 403 -6.20 11.21 32.99
CA THR A 403 -5.19 10.80 32.02
C THR A 403 -4.94 11.93 31.03
N GLU A 404 -3.67 12.26 30.79
CA GLU A 404 -3.25 13.19 29.75
C GLU A 404 -3.08 12.42 28.44
N VAL A 405 -3.72 12.90 27.37
CA VAL A 405 -3.66 12.31 26.05
C VAL A 405 -3.20 13.34 25.02
N TRP A 406 -2.51 12.86 24.00
CA TRP A 406 -2.20 13.59 22.78
C TRP A 406 -3.15 13.08 21.71
N ILE A 407 -3.80 14.01 21.02
CA ILE A 407 -4.59 13.72 19.83
C ILE A 407 -3.90 14.50 18.73
N ASP A 408 -3.38 13.76 17.77
CA ASP A 408 -2.41 14.24 16.80
C ASP A 408 -2.77 13.70 15.42
N ILE A 409 -2.60 14.53 14.40
CA ILE A 409 -2.87 14.19 13.01
C ILE A 409 -1.57 14.40 12.24
N ASP A 410 -1.16 13.36 11.52
CA ASP A 410 0.13 13.35 10.84
C ASP A 410 -0.03 12.85 9.41
N ARG A 411 0.99 13.15 8.59
CA ARG A 411 1.18 12.58 7.23
C ARG A 411 -0.02 12.79 6.30
N THR A 412 -0.80 13.86 6.49
CA THR A 412 -1.93 14.17 5.61
C THR A 412 -1.48 14.79 4.29
N SER A 413 -2.37 14.71 3.29
CA SER A 413 -2.22 15.47 2.05
C SER A 413 -2.32 16.97 2.33
N HIS A 414 -1.49 17.78 1.68
CA HIS A 414 -1.55 19.25 1.75
C HIS A 414 -2.89 19.87 1.32
N ALA A 415 -3.76 19.09 0.65
CA ALA A 415 -5.09 19.53 0.27
C ALA A 415 -6.09 19.47 1.45
N LEU A 416 -5.78 18.69 2.49
CA LEU A 416 -6.62 18.53 3.67
C LEU A 416 -6.34 19.67 4.67
N ASP A 417 -7.39 20.13 5.33
CA ASP A 417 -7.38 21.14 6.37
C ASP A 417 -8.20 20.55 7.52
N THR A 418 -7.53 19.88 8.44
CA THR A 418 -8.19 18.99 9.40
C THR A 418 -8.68 19.75 10.62
N VAL A 419 -9.77 19.29 11.21
CA VAL A 419 -10.16 19.70 12.56
C VAL A 419 -10.34 18.48 13.45
N VAL A 420 -9.70 18.51 14.62
CA VAL A 420 -9.85 17.51 15.68
C VAL A 420 -10.67 18.07 16.83
N GLU A 421 -11.70 17.32 17.24
CA GLU A 421 -12.64 17.74 18.27
C GLU A 421 -12.82 16.63 19.31
N LEU A 422 -12.67 16.97 20.59
CA LEU A 422 -13.17 16.14 21.68
C LEU A 422 -14.63 16.49 21.91
N ILE A 423 -15.54 15.54 21.72
CA ILE A 423 -17.00 15.77 21.81
C ILE A 423 -17.64 14.96 22.93
N ASP A 424 -18.80 15.43 23.41
CA ASP A 424 -19.66 14.65 24.30
C ASP A 424 -20.55 13.65 23.52
N VAL A 425 -21.34 12.87 24.25
CA VAL A 425 -22.27 11.87 23.68
C VAL A 425 -23.37 12.49 22.80
N ASN A 426 -23.65 13.79 22.93
CA ASN A 426 -24.62 14.52 22.12
C ASN A 426 -23.97 15.23 20.92
N GLY A 427 -22.64 15.13 20.76
CA GLY A 427 -21.88 15.80 19.70
C GLY A 427 -21.51 17.25 19.99
N ASN A 428 -21.69 17.73 21.23
CA ASN A 428 -21.21 19.05 21.63
C ASN A 428 -19.69 19.05 21.75
N ILE A 429 -19.04 20.08 21.23
CA ILE A 429 -17.59 20.23 21.28
C ILE A 429 -17.16 20.64 22.68
N LEU A 430 -16.24 19.88 23.26
CA LEU A 430 -15.63 20.14 24.56
C LEU A 430 -14.25 20.77 24.44
N ALA A 431 -13.49 20.35 23.42
CA ALA A 431 -12.21 20.91 23.03
C ALA A 431 -12.03 20.74 21.52
N GLN A 432 -11.34 21.68 20.86
CA GLN A 432 -11.06 21.58 19.43
C GLN A 432 -9.70 22.21 19.10
N SER A 433 -9.01 21.58 18.16
CA SER A 433 -7.84 22.07 17.44
C SER A 433 -8.12 22.08 15.94
N ASP A 434 -7.60 23.08 15.26
CA ASP A 434 -7.72 23.31 13.80
C ASP A 434 -6.33 23.22 13.14
N ASP A 435 -5.34 23.95 13.66
CA ASP A 435 -3.99 23.97 13.11
C ASP A 435 -2.98 24.02 14.26
N SER A 436 -2.33 22.88 14.52
CA SER A 436 -1.43 22.70 15.65
C SER A 436 -0.24 23.68 15.58
N PHE A 437 0.18 24.05 14.38
CA PHE A 437 1.30 24.96 14.14
C PHE A 437 0.97 26.40 14.57
N THR A 438 -0.17 26.93 14.13
CA THR A 438 -0.63 28.28 14.46
C THR A 438 -1.03 28.41 15.92
N GLU A 439 -1.64 27.37 16.50
CA GLU A 439 -2.03 27.33 17.91
C GLU A 439 -0.79 27.34 18.82
N THR A 440 0.24 26.59 18.46
CA THR A 440 1.51 26.54 19.21
C THR A 440 2.26 27.85 19.17
N SER A 441 2.23 28.52 18.02
CA SER A 441 2.83 29.86 17.87
C SER A 441 2.05 30.97 18.59
N GLY A 442 0.83 30.68 19.07
CA GLY A 442 -0.09 31.63 19.69
C GLY A 442 -0.77 32.57 18.69
N ALA A 443 -0.75 32.24 17.40
CA ALA A 443 -1.45 33.01 16.35
C ALA A 443 -2.98 32.77 16.40
N THR A 444 -3.38 31.57 16.78
CA THR A 444 -4.75 31.12 17.00
C THR A 444 -4.86 30.49 18.39
N ASN A 445 -6.09 30.33 18.89
CA ASN A 445 -6.35 29.70 20.18
C ASN A 445 -7.17 28.43 19.98
N LEU A 446 -6.88 27.40 20.78
CA LEU A 446 -7.75 26.25 20.95
C LEU A 446 -9.13 26.66 21.45
N PHE A 447 -10.16 25.99 20.97
CA PHE A 447 -11.50 26.12 21.55
C PHE A 447 -11.65 25.21 22.77
N VAL A 448 -12.29 25.72 23.83
CA VAL A 448 -12.53 24.99 25.09
C VAL A 448 -13.92 25.35 25.62
N ASP A 449 -14.74 24.34 25.90
CA ASP A 449 -15.97 24.53 26.68
C ASP A 449 -15.62 24.73 28.16
N ILE A 450 -15.65 25.98 28.61
CA ILE A 450 -15.32 26.39 29.98
C ILE A 450 -16.25 25.78 31.04
N ASN A 451 -17.46 25.35 30.67
CA ASN A 451 -18.39 24.74 31.63
C ASN A 451 -17.95 23.32 31.99
N THR A 452 -17.45 22.58 31.00
CA THR A 452 -16.92 21.21 31.18
C THR A 452 -15.47 21.22 31.65
N TYR A 453 -14.67 22.18 31.18
CA TYR A 453 -13.27 22.37 31.52
C TYR A 453 -13.02 23.72 32.22
N PRO A 454 -13.45 23.88 33.49
CA PRO A 454 -13.40 25.17 34.20
C PRO A 454 -11.98 25.63 34.62
N MET A 455 -10.94 24.84 34.34
CA MET A 455 -9.55 25.17 34.68
C MET A 455 -8.67 25.38 33.44
N THR A 456 -7.83 26.40 33.49
CA THR A 456 -7.02 26.93 32.38
C THR A 456 -5.91 26.02 31.82
N ASN A 457 -5.74 24.78 32.31
CA ASN A 457 -4.63 23.88 31.92
C ASN A 457 -5.07 22.47 31.49
N ARG A 458 -6.34 22.27 31.15
CA ARG A 458 -6.86 20.93 30.79
C ARG A 458 -6.84 20.64 29.30
N VAL A 459 -6.88 21.67 28.48
CA VAL A 459 -6.73 21.62 27.02
C VAL A 459 -5.56 22.52 26.69
N ASN A 460 -4.55 21.99 26.01
CA ASN A 460 -3.33 22.70 25.72
C ASN A 460 -2.86 22.36 24.30
N VAL A 461 -2.01 23.21 23.74
CA VAL A 461 -1.33 22.96 22.46
C VAL A 461 -0.58 21.62 22.50
N LEU A 462 -0.34 21.00 21.34
CA LEU A 462 0.26 19.67 21.26
C LEU A 462 1.61 19.58 22.02
N GLN A 463 2.42 20.63 21.96
CA GLN A 463 3.80 20.68 22.46
C GLN A 463 3.85 20.94 23.96
N LYS A 464 4.31 19.95 24.72
CA LYS A 464 4.43 20.04 26.19
C LYS A 464 5.70 20.71 26.70
N SER A 465 6.81 20.64 25.96
CA SER A 465 8.07 21.27 26.34
C SER A 465 8.88 21.71 25.13
N ASP A 466 9.72 22.73 25.33
CA ASP A 466 10.62 23.25 24.29
C ASP A 466 11.83 22.33 24.02
N TYR A 467 12.06 21.34 24.88
CA TYR A 467 13.25 20.47 24.82
C TYR A 467 13.24 19.50 23.61
N TYR A 468 12.05 19.18 23.10
CA TYR A 468 11.87 18.31 21.92
C TYR A 468 11.31 19.07 20.71
N GLN A 469 11.30 20.40 20.73
CA GLN A 469 10.86 21.21 19.59
C GLN A 469 11.88 21.11 18.45
N GLN A 470 11.52 20.39 17.39
CA GLN A 470 12.07 20.72 16.09
C GLN A 470 11.49 22.08 15.70
N ASN A 471 12.33 23.00 15.26
CA ASN A 471 11.86 24.25 14.70
C ASN A 471 11.98 24.18 13.19
N LEU A 472 11.04 24.82 12.48
CA LEU A 472 11.28 25.18 11.09
C LEU A 472 12.51 26.08 10.98
N VAL A 473 13.06 26.23 9.77
CA VAL A 473 14.16 27.18 9.51
C VAL A 473 13.79 28.61 9.92
N SER A 474 12.49 28.93 9.96
CA SER A 474 11.95 30.20 10.46
C SER A 474 12.02 30.39 11.99
N GLY A 475 12.41 29.37 12.75
CA GLY A 475 12.43 29.39 14.23
C GLY A 475 11.08 29.11 14.90
N THR A 476 10.06 28.75 14.13
CA THR A 476 8.72 28.41 14.65
C THR A 476 8.67 26.93 15.05
N PRO A 477 8.02 26.57 16.17
CA PRO A 477 7.83 25.17 16.57
C PRO A 477 7.20 24.34 15.46
N LYS A 478 7.73 23.14 15.23
CA LYS A 478 7.26 22.18 14.24
C LYS A 478 6.50 21.07 14.95
N ASP A 479 5.38 20.68 14.37
CA ASP A 479 4.72 19.42 14.69
C ASP A 479 5.56 18.23 14.17
N HIS A 480 5.74 17.20 14.99
CA HIS A 480 6.71 16.15 14.72
C HIS A 480 6.05 15.04 13.89
N PHE A 481 6.59 14.76 12.70
CA PHE A 481 6.03 13.87 11.67
C PHE A 481 4.92 14.46 10.79
N SER A 482 4.32 15.59 11.19
CA SER A 482 3.41 16.30 10.29
C SER A 482 4.11 16.74 9.01
N THR A 483 3.44 16.48 7.89
CA THR A 483 3.81 16.96 6.54
C THR A 483 2.98 18.16 6.12
N ASN A 484 1.87 18.45 6.80
CA ASN A 484 0.93 19.50 6.44
C ASN A 484 0.78 20.49 7.60
N VAL A 485 1.05 21.77 7.34
CA VAL A 485 0.96 22.81 8.38
C VAL A 485 -0.45 23.00 8.93
N ARG A 486 -1.47 22.48 8.23
CA ARG A 486 -2.89 22.53 8.63
C ARG A 486 -3.35 21.28 9.38
N ASP A 487 -2.42 20.45 9.83
CA ASP A 487 -2.76 19.32 10.68
C ASP A 487 -3.17 19.83 12.07
N ALA A 488 -4.31 19.35 12.55
CA ALA A 488 -4.83 19.65 13.88
C ALA A 488 -4.16 18.76 14.92
N GLY A 489 -3.91 19.32 16.11
CA GLY A 489 -3.26 18.58 17.18
C GLY A 489 -3.38 19.29 18.53
N MET A 490 -3.77 18.55 19.57
CA MET A 490 -3.86 19.08 20.93
C MET A 490 -3.54 18.03 21.99
N ARG A 491 -3.19 18.48 23.19
CA ARG A 491 -3.13 17.63 24.38
C ARG A 491 -4.24 17.96 25.36
N VAL A 492 -4.88 16.93 25.90
CA VAL A 492 -6.01 17.07 26.81
C VAL A 492 -5.83 16.21 28.04
N VAL A 493 -6.09 16.78 29.22
CA VAL A 493 -6.24 16.03 30.47
C VAL A 493 -7.72 15.69 30.63
N LEU A 494 -8.07 14.43 30.34
CA LEU A 494 -9.44 13.95 30.22
C LEU A 494 -10.29 14.26 31.45
N HIS A 495 -11.51 14.74 31.26
CA HIS A 495 -12.47 15.03 32.33
C HIS A 495 -13.09 13.73 32.91
N GLY A 496 -13.97 13.82 33.91
CA GLY A 496 -14.63 12.64 34.46
C GLY A 496 -13.88 11.95 35.62
N SER A 497 -14.33 10.76 35.98
CA SER A 497 -13.89 10.04 37.19
C SER A 497 -12.50 9.43 37.01
N SER A 498 -11.59 9.65 37.97
CA SER A 498 -10.26 9.01 37.97
C SER A 498 -10.27 7.58 38.51
N THR A 499 -11.38 7.13 39.11
CA THR A 499 -11.50 5.80 39.73
C THR A 499 -12.22 4.80 38.84
N THR A 500 -13.02 5.28 37.89
CA THR A 500 -13.77 4.45 36.94
C THR A 500 -13.38 4.78 35.52
N THR A 501 -13.55 3.81 34.62
CA THR A 501 -13.38 4.04 33.19
C THR A 501 -14.53 4.88 32.65
N ASN A 502 -14.21 5.96 31.95
CA ASN A 502 -15.16 6.83 31.26
C ASN A 502 -15.02 6.61 29.76
N LYS A 503 -16.00 7.10 29.01
CA LYS A 503 -16.06 7.02 27.56
C LYS A 503 -15.82 8.41 26.97
N TYR A 504 -15.01 8.49 25.93
CA TYR A 504 -14.67 9.73 25.22
C TYR A 504 -14.81 9.54 23.72
N PHE A 505 -15.02 10.64 23.01
CA PHE A 505 -15.21 10.66 21.57
C PHE A 505 -14.31 11.71 20.92
N VAL A 506 -13.56 11.30 19.91
CA VAL A 506 -12.77 12.20 19.06
C VAL A 506 -13.46 12.25 17.70
N ARG A 507 -13.71 13.44 17.18
CA ARG A 507 -14.21 13.66 15.83
C ARG A 507 -13.12 14.32 14.98
N VAL A 508 -12.91 13.79 13.79
CA VAL A 508 -12.02 14.34 12.75
C VAL A 508 -12.87 14.77 11.57
N ARG A 509 -12.52 15.87 10.91
CA ARG A 509 -13.20 16.39 9.71
C ARG A 509 -12.34 17.31 8.88
#